data_AF-A0A6C0DKE5-F1
#
_entry.id   AF-A0A6C0DKE5-F1
#
_cell.length_a   1.000
_cell.length_b   1.000
_cell.length_c   1.000
_cell.angle_alpha   90.00
_cell.angle_beta   90.00
_cell.angle_gamma   90.00
#
_symmetry.space_group_name_H-M   'P 1'
#
loop_
_entity.id
_entity.type
_entity.pdbx_description
1 polymer ?
#
loop_
_entity_poly.entity_id
_entity_poly.type
_entity_poly.pdbx_seq_one_letter_code
_entity_poly.pdbx_strand_id
1 'polypeptide(L)'
;MGVRELRKVCKENGNKNYAWLKKVELIFLIQGFDTECGNCNRKLRAEEMTHYLEDMTENGGLNWSDEYVACCAECLEWQRDMCFRCGEFYIHAGLEEAETPDTGETLYICRHCSRCSGECQEHVDNIQEENWVDDSLYCEDCLPKICYFCEKTYKNADTDTKILSSGKEVIICDKCDE
;
A
#
# COMPACT_ATOMS: atom_id res chain seq x y z
N MET A 1 11.11 -35.52 -4.01
CA MET A 1 11.07 -35.64 -5.48
C MET A 1 12.44 -35.31 -6.08
N GLY A 2 12.85 -36.09 -7.09
CA GLY A 2 14.04 -35.82 -7.90
C GLY A 2 13.75 -34.86 -9.06
N VAL A 3 14.81 -34.30 -9.68
CA VAL A 3 14.69 -33.35 -10.81
C VAL A 3 13.86 -33.93 -11.97
N ARG A 4 14.04 -35.22 -12.29
CA ARG A 4 13.30 -35.88 -13.38
C ARG A 4 11.79 -35.90 -13.12
N GLU A 5 11.38 -36.15 -11.88
CA GLU A 5 9.96 -36.16 -11.48
C GLU A 5 9.38 -34.76 -11.52
N LEU A 6 10.11 -33.76 -11.01
CA LEU A 6 9.70 -32.35 -11.07
C LEU A 6 9.50 -31.88 -12.52
N ARG A 7 10.40 -32.22 -13.44
CA ARG A 7 10.23 -31.90 -14.87
C ARG A 7 8.99 -32.55 -15.49
N LYS A 8 8.60 -33.75 -15.02
CA LYS A 8 7.38 -34.42 -15.47
C LYS A 8 6.14 -33.64 -15.00
N VAL A 9 6.13 -33.21 -13.73
CA VAL A 9 5.04 -32.38 -13.18
C VAL A 9 4.94 -31.05 -13.92
N CYS A 10 6.07 -30.36 -14.20
CA CYS A 10 6.05 -29.15 -15.02
C CYS A 10 5.40 -29.38 -16.39
N LYS A 11 5.71 -30.50 -17.05
CA LYS A 11 5.11 -30.86 -18.34
C LYS A 11 3.59 -31.06 -18.21
N GLU A 12 3.15 -31.78 -17.19
CA GLU A 12 1.73 -32.07 -16.92
C GLU A 12 0.95 -30.78 -16.60
N ASN A 13 1.57 -29.83 -15.91
CA ASN A 13 1.00 -28.51 -15.60
C ASN A 13 1.08 -27.52 -16.79
N GLY A 14 1.63 -27.91 -17.94
CA GLY A 14 1.76 -27.02 -19.11
C GLY A 14 2.79 -25.90 -18.96
N ASN A 15 3.69 -25.99 -17.97
CA ASN A 15 4.76 -25.03 -17.77
C ASN A 15 5.70 -24.99 -18.98
N LYS A 16 6.27 -23.81 -19.29
CA LYS A 16 7.24 -23.62 -20.38
C LYS A 16 8.61 -23.30 -19.82
N ASN A 17 9.65 -23.39 -20.66
CA ASN A 17 11.03 -22.99 -20.33
C ASN A 17 11.67 -23.67 -19.10
N TYR A 18 11.09 -24.76 -18.60
CA TYR A 18 11.53 -25.40 -17.35
C TYR A 18 12.74 -26.33 -17.52
N ALA A 19 13.15 -26.68 -18.76
CA ALA A 19 14.14 -27.72 -19.06
C ALA A 19 15.54 -27.49 -18.47
N TRP A 20 15.91 -26.23 -18.22
CA TRP A 20 17.23 -25.82 -17.72
C TRP A 20 17.23 -25.47 -16.23
N LEU A 21 16.04 -25.40 -15.63
CA LEU A 21 15.88 -25.00 -14.24
C LEU A 21 16.49 -26.02 -13.28
N LYS A 22 17.08 -25.50 -12.21
CA LYS A 22 17.58 -26.25 -11.06
C LYS A 22 16.41 -26.79 -10.24
N LYS A 23 16.70 -27.69 -9.30
CA LYS A 23 15.69 -28.36 -8.47
C LYS A 23 14.75 -27.37 -7.76
N VAL A 24 15.30 -26.32 -7.12
CA VAL A 24 14.47 -25.33 -6.41
C VAL A 24 13.63 -24.49 -7.35
N GLU A 25 14.18 -24.01 -8.47
CA GLU A 25 13.44 -23.25 -9.49
C GLU A 25 12.26 -24.06 -10.05
N LEU A 26 12.42 -25.38 -10.23
CA LEU A 26 11.33 -26.26 -10.64
C LEU A 26 10.23 -26.36 -9.57
N ILE A 27 10.60 -26.48 -8.29
CA ILE A 27 9.63 -26.52 -7.18
C ILE A 27 8.88 -25.20 -7.12
N PHE A 28 9.58 -24.08 -7.21
CA PHE A 28 9.03 -22.72 -7.22
C PHE A 28 7.96 -22.56 -8.31
N LEU A 29 8.32 -22.92 -9.54
CA LEU A 29 7.42 -22.85 -10.70
C LEU A 29 6.22 -23.80 -10.57
N ILE A 30 6.40 -24.99 -9.99
CA ILE A 30 5.29 -25.95 -9.77
C ILE A 30 4.29 -25.41 -8.76
N GLN A 31 4.76 -24.65 -7.76
CA GLN A 31 3.90 -23.98 -6.79
C GLN A 31 3.24 -22.71 -7.33
N GLY A 32 3.52 -22.35 -8.59
CA GLY A 32 2.90 -21.22 -9.28
C GLY A 32 3.60 -19.88 -9.05
N PHE A 33 4.79 -19.88 -8.45
CA PHE A 33 5.55 -18.65 -8.23
C PHE A 33 6.42 -18.29 -9.44
N ASP A 34 6.64 -16.99 -9.64
CA ASP A 34 7.60 -16.48 -10.61
C ASP A 34 9.04 -16.65 -10.08
N THR A 35 9.99 -16.92 -10.97
CA THR A 35 11.42 -16.93 -10.61
C THR A 35 12.03 -15.53 -10.55
N GLU A 36 11.23 -14.49 -10.80
CA GLU A 36 11.57 -13.09 -10.64
C GLU A 36 11.00 -12.54 -9.33
N CYS A 37 11.72 -11.58 -8.76
CA CYS A 37 11.29 -10.83 -7.58
C CYS A 37 10.01 -10.07 -7.92
N GLY A 38 8.95 -10.25 -7.14
CA GLY A 38 7.65 -9.62 -7.39
C GLY A 38 7.62 -8.09 -7.28
N ASN A 39 8.74 -7.46 -6.90
CA ASN A 39 8.85 -6.00 -6.78
C ASN A 39 9.79 -5.37 -7.82
N CYS A 40 11.03 -5.87 -7.93
CA CYS A 40 12.02 -5.30 -8.85
C CYS A 40 12.23 -6.09 -10.14
N ASN A 41 11.48 -7.18 -10.34
CA ASN A 41 11.57 -8.10 -11.48
C ASN A 41 12.97 -8.69 -11.72
N ARG A 42 13.89 -8.58 -10.74
CA ARG A 42 15.19 -9.24 -10.84
C ARG A 42 14.99 -10.74 -10.67
N LYS A 43 15.79 -11.54 -11.38
CA LYS A 43 15.80 -12.99 -11.16
C LYS A 43 16.23 -13.34 -9.73
N LEU A 44 15.41 -14.13 -9.03
CA LEU A 44 15.71 -14.63 -7.70
C LEU A 44 16.85 -15.66 -7.73
N ARG A 45 17.69 -15.62 -6.70
CA ARG A 45 18.72 -16.63 -6.44
C ARG A 45 18.05 -17.89 -5.89
N ALA A 46 18.71 -19.02 -6.09
CA ALA A 46 18.24 -20.31 -5.56
C ALA A 46 18.04 -20.28 -4.03
N GLU A 47 18.89 -19.55 -3.31
CA GLU A 47 18.81 -19.36 -1.86
C GLU A 47 17.58 -18.55 -1.46
N GLU A 48 17.30 -17.44 -2.15
CA GLU A 48 16.11 -16.60 -1.90
C GLU A 48 14.82 -17.40 -2.12
N MET A 49 14.74 -18.16 -3.22
CA MET A 49 13.61 -19.07 -3.46
C MET A 49 13.49 -20.16 -2.38
N THR A 50 14.62 -20.65 -1.85
CA THR A 50 14.61 -21.66 -0.79
C THR A 50 14.06 -21.07 0.51
N HIS A 51 14.57 -19.91 0.94
CA HIS A 51 14.12 -19.26 2.16
C HIS A 51 12.63 -18.88 2.09
N TYR A 52 12.17 -18.36 0.94
CA TYR A 52 10.74 -18.09 0.72
C TYR A 52 9.87 -19.35 0.86
N LEU A 53 10.31 -20.49 0.34
CA LEU A 53 9.58 -21.75 0.50
C LEU A 53 9.62 -22.30 1.93
N GLU A 54 10.63 -21.95 2.72
CA GLU A 54 10.77 -22.34 4.13
C GLU A 54 9.89 -21.51 5.05
N ASP A 55 9.89 -20.19 4.85
CA ASP A 55 9.01 -19.25 5.55
C ASP A 55 8.64 -18.10 4.61
N MET A 56 7.43 -18.21 4.05
CA MET A 56 6.90 -17.20 3.14
C MET A 56 6.75 -15.87 3.85
N THR A 57 6.24 -15.85 5.09
CA THR A 57 5.91 -14.65 5.87
C THR A 57 7.14 -13.77 6.14
N GLU A 58 8.25 -14.42 6.46
CA GLU A 58 9.52 -13.75 6.76
C GLU A 58 10.26 -13.30 5.49
N ASN A 59 10.18 -14.09 4.41
CA ASN A 59 10.98 -13.88 3.19
C ASN A 59 10.16 -13.39 1.99
N GLY A 60 8.94 -12.93 2.24
CA GLY A 60 8.03 -12.36 1.25
C GLY A 60 7.41 -11.06 1.76
N GLY A 61 6.46 -10.54 0.99
CA GLY A 61 5.69 -9.37 1.36
C GLY A 61 4.54 -9.12 0.39
N LEU A 62 3.60 -8.27 0.82
CA LEU A 62 2.51 -7.81 -0.04
C LEU A 62 3.04 -6.77 -1.04
N ASN A 63 2.72 -6.94 -2.32
CA ASN A 63 2.94 -5.92 -3.35
C ASN A 63 1.77 -4.91 -3.38
N TRP A 64 1.81 -3.92 -4.29
CA TRP A 64 0.74 -2.91 -4.45
C TRP A 64 -0.64 -3.47 -4.86
N SER A 65 -0.67 -4.70 -5.39
CA SER A 65 -1.91 -5.41 -5.71
C SER A 65 -2.45 -6.23 -4.54
N ASP A 66 -1.87 -6.08 -3.34
CA ASP A 66 -2.15 -6.90 -2.15
C ASP A 66 -1.90 -8.40 -2.37
N GLU A 67 -1.02 -8.75 -3.32
CA GLU A 67 -0.60 -10.13 -3.56
C GLU A 67 0.66 -10.44 -2.78
N TYR A 68 0.66 -11.58 -2.10
CA TYR A 68 1.83 -12.05 -1.37
C TYR A 68 2.85 -12.62 -2.35
N VAL A 69 4.00 -11.95 -2.47
CA VAL A 69 5.01 -12.27 -3.48
C VAL A 69 6.36 -12.63 -2.86
N ALA A 70 7.10 -13.47 -3.58
CA ALA A 70 8.50 -13.73 -3.27
C ALA A 70 9.35 -12.51 -3.61
N CYS A 71 10.23 -12.16 -2.69
CA CYS A 71 11.03 -10.95 -2.78
C CYS A 71 12.51 -11.28 -2.68
N CYS A 72 13.34 -10.46 -3.33
CA CYS A 72 14.76 -10.62 -3.23
C CYS A 72 15.31 -10.00 -1.94
N ALA A 73 16.48 -10.43 -1.47
CA ALA A 73 17.07 -9.97 -0.21
C ALA A 73 17.23 -8.44 -0.15
N GLU A 74 17.60 -7.80 -1.26
CA GLU A 74 17.71 -6.33 -1.32
C GLU A 74 16.35 -5.64 -1.16
N CYS A 75 15.29 -6.15 -1.78
CA CYS A 75 13.97 -5.56 -1.60
C CYS A 75 13.38 -5.85 -0.21
N LEU A 76 13.68 -7.01 0.40
CA LEU A 76 13.28 -7.28 1.78
C LEU A 76 13.97 -6.35 2.78
N GLU A 77 15.23 -6.00 2.53
CA GLU A 77 16.00 -5.12 3.43
C GLU A 77 15.65 -3.64 3.23
N TRP A 78 15.57 -3.18 1.98
CA TRP A 78 15.48 -1.74 1.66
C TRP A 78 14.08 -1.26 1.31
N GLN A 79 13.13 -2.16 1.16
CA GLN A 79 11.80 -1.84 0.66
C GLN A 79 10.72 -2.57 1.45
N ARG A 80 10.91 -2.99 2.70
CA ARG A 80 9.86 -3.66 3.50
C ARG A 80 9.51 -2.79 4.70
N ASP A 81 8.33 -2.19 4.65
CA ASP A 81 7.84 -1.28 5.68
C ASP A 81 6.48 -1.77 6.22
N MET A 82 6.20 -1.41 7.47
CA MET A 82 4.93 -1.75 8.11
C MET A 82 3.89 -0.66 7.83
N CYS A 83 2.69 -1.05 7.43
CA CYS A 83 1.56 -0.12 7.39
C CYS A 83 1.21 0.32 8.81
N PHE A 84 1.26 1.63 9.07
CA PHE A 84 1.00 2.22 10.38
C PHE A 84 -0.37 1.85 10.95
N ARG A 85 -1.37 1.68 10.08
CA ARG A 85 -2.77 1.46 10.49
C ARG A 85 -3.12 -0.01 10.71
N CYS A 86 -2.71 -0.91 9.82
CA CYS A 86 -3.06 -2.33 9.93
C CYS A 86 -1.95 -3.20 10.54
N GLY A 87 -0.72 -2.69 10.64
CA GLY A 87 0.42 -3.43 11.20
C GLY A 87 1.01 -4.49 10.28
N GLU A 88 0.48 -4.65 9.06
CA GLU A 88 1.00 -5.60 8.07
C GLU A 88 2.23 -5.05 7.37
N PHE A 89 3.15 -5.94 6.98
CA PHE A 89 4.35 -5.58 6.25
C PHE A 89 4.10 -5.62 4.74
N TYR A 90 4.27 -4.46 4.11
CA TYR A 90 4.20 -4.30 2.67
C TYR A 90 5.59 -4.03 2.15
N ILE A 91 5.77 -4.36 0.88
CA ILE A 91 6.88 -3.78 0.16
C ILE A 91 6.57 -2.30 -0.08
N HIS A 92 7.55 -1.41 0.00
CA HIS A 92 7.42 0.05 0.01
C HIS A 92 6.65 0.57 -1.21
N ALA A 93 6.83 -0.06 -2.37
CA ALA A 93 6.02 0.19 -3.56
C ALA A 93 4.52 -0.14 -3.41
N GLY A 94 4.12 -0.70 -2.26
CA GLY A 94 2.78 -1.07 -1.77
C GLY A 94 2.17 -0.06 -0.78
N LEU A 95 2.92 0.98 -0.41
CA LEU A 95 2.58 1.94 0.62
C LEU A 95 2.63 3.37 0.07
N GLU A 96 1.77 4.23 0.61
CA GLU A 96 1.89 5.68 0.47
C GLU A 96 2.56 6.27 1.71
N GLU A 97 3.46 7.22 1.47
CA GLU A 97 4.15 7.98 2.49
C GLU A 97 3.30 9.15 2.97
N ALA A 98 3.38 9.44 4.26
CA ALA A 98 2.87 10.65 4.88
C ALA A 98 3.88 11.13 5.93
N GLU A 99 3.94 12.42 6.22
CA GLU A 99 4.69 12.91 7.38
C GLU A 99 3.72 13.22 8.53
N THR A 100 4.09 12.85 9.75
CA THR A 100 3.32 13.22 10.94
C THR A 100 3.40 14.74 11.17
N PRO A 101 2.30 15.40 11.51
CA PRO A 101 2.28 16.84 11.79
C PRO A 101 3.24 17.27 12.92
N ASP A 102 3.24 16.51 14.02
CA ASP A 102 3.92 16.91 15.25
C ASP A 102 5.41 16.57 15.26
N THR A 103 5.79 15.41 14.71
CA THR A 103 7.16 14.89 14.80
C THR A 103 7.92 14.93 13.47
N GLY A 104 7.23 15.14 12.34
CA GLY A 104 7.81 15.00 10.99
C GLY A 104 8.27 13.58 10.66
N GLU A 105 7.81 12.57 11.41
CA GLU A 105 8.11 11.17 11.14
C GLU A 105 7.34 10.67 9.90
N THR A 106 8.02 9.96 9.01
CA THR A 106 7.38 9.33 7.86
C THR A 106 6.56 8.12 8.31
N LEU A 107 5.26 8.14 8.03
CA LEU A 107 4.34 7.02 8.13
C LEU A 107 4.14 6.38 6.76
N TYR A 108 3.94 5.06 6.77
CA TYR A 108 3.59 4.31 5.59
C TYR A 108 2.18 3.73 5.73
N ILE A 109 1.35 3.88 4.70
CA ILE A 109 -0.04 3.43 4.73
C ILE A 109 -0.36 2.65 3.47
N CYS A 110 -0.95 1.46 3.62
CA CYS A 110 -1.36 0.68 2.47
C CYS A 110 -2.65 1.22 1.85
N ARG A 111 -2.92 0.82 0.60
CA ARG A 111 -4.12 1.25 -0.12
C ARG A 111 -5.42 1.04 0.67
N HIS A 112 -5.56 -0.05 1.42
CA HIS A 112 -6.77 -0.28 2.21
C HIS A 112 -6.98 0.77 3.29
N CYS A 113 -5.89 1.23 3.90
CA CYS A 113 -5.90 2.23 4.95
C CYS A 113 -5.82 3.67 4.41
N SER A 114 -5.39 3.86 3.16
CA SER A 114 -5.39 5.15 2.44
C SER A 114 -6.79 5.63 2.03
N ARG A 115 -7.86 4.91 2.40
CA ARG A 115 -9.22 5.32 2.04
C ARG A 115 -9.72 6.43 2.94
N CYS A 116 -10.51 7.32 2.34
CA CYS A 116 -11.24 8.32 3.09
C CYS A 116 -12.10 7.64 4.17
N SER A 117 -12.03 8.17 5.37
CA SER A 117 -12.84 7.80 6.51
C SER A 117 -14.17 8.53 6.44
N GLY A 118 -15.26 7.84 6.80
CA GLY A 118 -16.63 8.34 6.67
C GLY A 118 -17.40 7.73 5.50
N GLU A 119 -18.40 8.46 5.01
CA GLU A 119 -19.31 8.00 3.94
C GLU A 119 -18.64 7.92 2.56
N CYS A 120 -17.58 8.70 2.34
CA CYS A 120 -16.78 8.64 1.14
C CYS A 120 -15.74 7.53 1.28
N GLN A 121 -15.74 6.57 0.36
CA GLN A 121 -14.83 5.41 0.35
C GLN A 121 -13.77 5.52 -0.75
N GLU A 122 -13.60 6.71 -1.33
CA GLU A 122 -12.57 6.99 -2.30
C GLU A 122 -11.18 6.94 -1.66
N HIS A 123 -10.18 6.59 -2.44
CA HIS A 123 -8.79 6.64 -2.00
C HIS A 123 -8.35 8.10 -1.81
N VAL A 124 -7.50 8.33 -0.81
CA VAL A 124 -6.81 9.61 -0.65
C VAL A 124 -5.59 9.57 -1.55
N ASP A 125 -5.65 10.35 -2.63
CA ASP A 125 -4.55 10.45 -3.59
C ASP A 125 -3.40 11.25 -2.98
N ASN A 126 -2.36 10.55 -2.50
CA ASN A 126 -1.23 11.09 -1.73
C ASN A 126 -1.64 11.57 -0.34
N ILE A 127 -1.03 10.98 0.68
CA ILE A 127 -1.36 11.25 2.08
C ILE A 127 -0.53 12.43 2.59
N GLN A 128 -1.21 13.53 2.94
CA GLN A 128 -0.62 14.73 3.52
C GLN A 128 -1.11 14.96 4.96
N GLU A 129 -0.44 15.85 5.69
CA GLU A 129 -0.80 16.21 7.08
C GLU A 129 -2.27 16.65 7.16
N GLU A 130 -2.74 17.44 6.21
CA GLU A 130 -4.09 17.97 6.20
C GLU A 130 -5.15 16.89 6.03
N ASN A 131 -4.79 15.72 5.50
CA ASN A 131 -5.73 14.60 5.37
C ASN A 131 -6.03 13.95 6.72
N TRP A 132 -5.22 14.18 7.75
CA TRP A 132 -5.41 13.60 9.08
C TRP A 132 -6.17 14.55 10.00
N VAL A 133 -7.33 14.09 10.47
CA VAL A 133 -8.11 14.78 11.51
C VAL A 133 -8.57 13.76 12.54
N ASP A 134 -8.17 13.93 13.80
CA ASP A 134 -8.53 13.04 14.91
C ASP A 134 -8.30 11.55 14.58
N ASP A 135 -7.07 11.20 14.18
CA ASP A 135 -6.65 9.84 13.78
C ASP A 135 -7.44 9.23 12.60
N SER A 136 -8.18 10.06 11.88
CA SER A 136 -9.02 9.67 10.75
C SER A 136 -8.52 10.34 9.48
N LEU A 137 -8.40 9.55 8.42
CA LEU A 137 -7.87 9.99 7.13
C LEU A 137 -9.02 10.48 6.23
N TYR A 138 -8.93 11.66 5.63
CA TYR A 138 -9.98 12.22 4.77
C TYR A 138 -9.40 12.68 3.43
N CYS A 139 -10.11 12.42 2.33
CA CYS A 139 -9.81 13.09 1.06
C CYS A 139 -10.18 14.58 1.16
N GLU A 140 -9.68 15.41 0.23
CA GLU A 140 -9.91 16.86 0.26
C GLU A 140 -11.39 17.23 0.31
N ASP A 141 -12.27 16.53 -0.42
CA ASP A 141 -13.71 16.81 -0.44
C ASP A 141 -14.38 16.53 0.90
N CYS A 142 -13.91 15.51 1.62
CA CYS A 142 -14.50 15.06 2.88
C CYS A 142 -13.82 15.63 4.11
N LEU A 143 -12.73 16.39 3.93
CA LEU A 143 -12.00 17.01 5.01
C LEU A 143 -12.95 17.86 5.87
N PRO A 144 -13.09 17.57 7.18
CA PRO A 144 -14.01 18.31 8.02
C PRO A 144 -13.54 19.77 8.21
N LYS A 145 -14.44 20.72 7.94
CA LYS A 145 -14.24 22.17 8.14
C LYS A 145 -15.30 22.74 9.07
N ILE A 146 -14.91 23.70 9.92
CA ILE A 146 -15.83 24.37 10.86
C ILE A 146 -16.34 25.67 10.23
N CYS A 147 -17.67 25.79 10.12
CA CYS A 147 -18.31 27.02 9.64
C CYS A 147 -18.15 28.17 10.64
N TYR A 148 -17.71 29.33 10.15
CA TYR A 148 -17.47 30.51 10.97
C TYR A 148 -18.72 31.06 11.67
N PHE A 149 -19.90 30.96 11.04
CA PHE A 149 -21.13 31.56 11.58
C PHE A 149 -21.90 30.65 12.52
N CYS A 150 -21.99 29.35 12.21
CA CYS A 150 -22.78 28.41 13.00
C CYS A 150 -21.96 27.42 13.82
N GLU A 151 -20.62 27.46 13.73
CA GLU A 151 -19.66 26.65 14.50
C GLU A 151 -19.84 25.13 14.35
N LYS A 152 -20.56 24.69 13.31
CA LYS A 152 -20.74 23.26 13.01
C LYS A 152 -19.70 22.79 12.00
N THR A 153 -19.38 21.51 12.09
CA THR A 153 -18.49 20.82 11.14
C THR A 153 -19.26 20.38 9.90
N TYR A 154 -18.66 20.58 8.73
CA TYR A 154 -19.16 20.18 7.42
C TYR A 154 -18.03 19.53 6.62
N LYS A 155 -18.37 18.78 5.57
CA LYS A 155 -17.37 18.33 4.59
C LYS A 155 -16.87 19.56 3.82
N ASN A 156 -15.61 19.55 3.41
CA ASN A 156 -15.02 20.64 2.63
C ASN A 156 -15.85 20.96 1.37
N ALA A 157 -16.35 19.94 0.67
CA ALA A 157 -17.21 20.10 -0.50
C ALA A 157 -18.56 20.80 -0.22
N ASP A 158 -18.98 20.88 1.05
CA ASP A 158 -20.19 21.57 1.51
C ASP A 158 -19.88 22.97 2.11
N THR A 159 -18.66 23.47 1.90
CA THR A 159 -18.20 24.75 2.43
C THR A 159 -17.46 25.57 1.38
N ASP A 160 -17.47 26.89 1.57
CA ASP A 160 -16.73 27.86 0.75
C ASP A 160 -15.82 28.74 1.62
N THR A 161 -14.71 29.17 1.06
CA THR A 161 -13.80 30.16 1.67
C THR A 161 -14.17 31.57 1.20
N LYS A 162 -14.43 32.49 2.14
CA LYS A 162 -14.75 33.90 1.84
C LYS A 162 -13.90 34.88 2.63
N ILE A 163 -13.73 36.09 2.08
CA ILE A 163 -13.05 37.20 2.73
C ILE A 163 -14.10 38.21 3.20
N LEU A 164 -14.18 38.45 4.52
CA LEU A 164 -15.07 39.44 5.10
C LEU A 164 -14.63 40.87 4.77
N SER A 165 -15.52 41.85 4.97
CA SER A 165 -15.20 43.28 4.82
C SER A 165 -14.05 43.76 5.73
N SER A 166 -13.79 43.02 6.82
CA SER A 166 -12.63 43.23 7.69
C SER A 166 -11.30 42.75 7.10
N GLY A 167 -11.31 42.09 5.93
CA GLY A 167 -10.17 41.42 5.33
C GLY A 167 -9.89 40.03 5.91
N LYS A 168 -10.70 39.55 6.88
CA LYS A 168 -10.55 38.22 7.48
C LYS A 168 -11.08 37.14 6.55
N GLU A 169 -10.27 36.14 6.24
CA GLU A 169 -10.69 34.91 5.56
C GLU A 169 -11.44 33.98 6.54
N VAL A 170 -12.57 33.43 6.10
CA VAL A 170 -13.46 32.57 6.89
C VAL A 170 -14.01 31.43 6.03
N ILE A 171 -14.22 30.27 6.64
CA ILE A 171 -14.96 29.15 6.05
C ILE A 171 -16.44 29.35 6.35
N ILE A 172 -17.31 29.21 5.36
CA ILE A 172 -18.77 29.33 5.49
C ILE A 172 -19.41 28.08 4.89
N CYS A 173 -20.37 27.48 5.59
CA CYS A 173 -21.14 26.36 5.04
C CYS A 173 -22.22 26.84 4.06
N ASP A 174 -22.63 25.96 3.15
CA ASP A 174 -23.75 26.13 2.22
C ASP A 174 -24.96 26.90 2.81
N LYS A 175 -25.41 26.53 4.02
CA LYS A 175 -26.58 27.11 4.68
C LYS A 175 -26.40 28.50 5.27
N CYS A 176 -25.16 28.89 5.55
CA CYS A 176 -24.83 30.20 6.09
C CYS A 176 -24.34 31.15 5.01
N ASP A 177 -24.24 30.66 3.76
CA ASP A 177 -23.79 31.44 2.62
C ASP A 177 -24.92 32.13 1.85
N GLU A 178 -26.17 31.87 2.24
CA GLU A 178 -27.41 32.53 1.79
C GLU A 178 -27.66 33.87 2.52
#